data_AF-K9X2P8-F1
#
_entry.id   AF-K9X2P8-F1
#
_cell.length_a   1.000
_cell.length_b   1.000
_cell.length_c   1.000
_cell.angle_alpha   90.00
_cell.angle_beta   90.00
_cell.angle_gamma   90.00
#
_symmetry.space_group_name_H-M   'P 1'
#
loop_
_entity.id
_entity.type
_entity.pdbx_description
1 polymer ?
#
loop_
_entity_poly.entity_id
_entity_poly.type
_entity_poly.pdbx_seq_one_letter_code
_entity_poly.pdbx_strand_id
1 'polypeptide(L)'
;MSKDKNFESGKLSCKLQAIATATDDATKACQGDVMALLALLRQLEQLHREIRDGLFQESLPDNRQKLYSLLKDIESEGGWPYIERMRLQSFLVKLLQDATEED
;
A
#
# COMPACT_ATOMS: atom_id res chain seq x y z
N MET A 1 -5.44 23.71 18.35
CA MET A 1 -5.87 22.44 17.75
C MET A 1 -4.70 21.47 17.49
N SER A 2 -3.67 21.45 18.37
CA SER A 2 -2.42 20.69 18.11
C SER A 2 -2.24 19.46 18.99
N LYS A 3 -3.03 19.31 20.06
CA LYS A 3 -2.97 18.15 20.96
C LYS A 3 -3.63 16.91 20.35
N ASP A 4 -4.71 17.10 19.60
CA ASP A 4 -5.50 16.00 19.01
C ASP A 4 -4.74 15.26 17.90
N LYS A 5 -4.00 15.98 17.05
CA LYS A 5 -3.18 15.36 15.99
C LYS A 5 -2.02 14.51 16.53
N ASN A 6 -1.45 14.90 17.67
CA ASN A 6 -0.34 14.16 18.27
C ASN A 6 -0.83 12.84 18.91
N PHE A 7 -2.03 12.85 19.50
CA PHE A 7 -2.65 11.66 20.07
C PHE A 7 -3.06 10.64 18.99
N GLU A 8 -3.65 11.10 17.88
CA GLU A 8 -4.01 10.22 16.75
C GLU A 8 -2.77 9.63 16.06
N SER A 9 -1.67 10.40 15.95
CA SER A 9 -0.38 9.90 15.44
C SER A 9 0.22 8.83 16.36
N GLY A 10 0.18 9.02 17.68
CA GLY A 10 0.61 8.02 18.65
C GLY A 10 -0.23 6.74 18.60
N LYS A 11 -1.55 6.86 18.46
CA LYS A 11 -2.47 5.73 18.34
C LYS A 11 -2.26 4.93 17.06
N LEU A 12 -2.02 5.61 15.93
CA LEU A 12 -1.68 4.96 14.66
C LEU A 12 -0.35 4.19 14.77
N SER A 13 0.67 4.81 15.36
CA SER A 13 1.97 4.18 15.59
C SER A 13 1.85 2.89 16.43
N CYS A 14 1.08 2.93 17.53
CA CYS A 14 0.83 1.73 18.33
C CYS A 14 0.13 0.60 17.54
N LYS A 15 -0.83 0.94 16.67
CA LYS A 15 -1.51 -0.06 15.82
C LYS A 15 -0.56 -0.68 14.79
N LEU A 16 0.27 0.12 14.15
CA LEU A 16 1.28 -0.36 13.20
C LEU A 16 2.29 -1.27 13.89
N GLN A 17 2.72 -0.90 15.10
CA GLN A 17 3.61 -1.74 15.90
C GLN A 17 2.97 -3.08 16.26
N ALA A 18 1.69 -3.09 16.64
CA ALA A 18 0.97 -4.33 16.93
C ALA A 18 0.88 -5.27 15.71
N ILE A 19 0.66 -4.72 14.50
CA ILE A 19 0.67 -5.51 13.25
C ILE A 19 2.06 -6.10 13.00
N ALA A 20 3.12 -5.30 13.20
CA ALA A 20 4.50 -5.76 13.04
C ALA A 20 4.83 -6.91 14.01
N THR A 21 4.46 -6.77 15.28
CA THR A 21 4.65 -7.82 16.30
C THR A 21 3.88 -9.09 15.94
N ALA A 22 2.60 -8.98 15.58
CA ALA A 22 1.80 -10.15 15.21
C ALA A 22 2.36 -10.89 13.98
N THR A 23 2.91 -10.14 13.01
CA THR A 23 3.53 -10.71 11.80
C THR A 23 4.85 -11.43 12.13
N ASP A 24 5.66 -10.86 13.03
CA ASP A 24 6.90 -11.48 13.51
C ASP A 24 6.62 -12.77 14.29
N ASP A 25 5.62 -12.76 15.18
CA ASP A 25 5.19 -13.93 15.93
C ASP A 25 4.68 -15.05 15.01
N ALA A 26 3.89 -14.70 13.99
CA ALA A 26 3.43 -15.66 12.98
C ALA A 26 4.61 -16.24 12.17
N THR A 27 5.59 -15.41 11.80
CA THR A 27 6.78 -15.85 11.06
C THR A 27 7.59 -16.86 11.87
N LYS A 28 7.77 -16.60 13.18
CA LYS A 28 8.44 -17.53 14.10
C LYS A 28 7.68 -18.84 14.24
N ALA A 29 6.35 -18.79 14.34
CA ALA A 29 5.51 -19.98 14.41
C ALA A 29 5.57 -20.85 13.13
N CYS A 30 5.84 -20.23 11.97
CA CYS A 30 5.98 -20.91 10.68
C CYS A 30 7.43 -21.36 10.39
N GLN A 31 8.38 -21.20 11.31
CA GLN A 31 9.79 -21.48 11.05
C GLN A 31 10.02 -22.94 10.65
N GLY A 32 10.65 -23.15 9.49
CA GLY A 32 10.94 -24.49 8.96
C GLY A 32 9.78 -25.15 8.21
N ASP A 33 8.60 -24.52 8.15
CA ASP A 33 7.45 -24.98 7.37
C ASP A 33 7.16 -24.03 6.20
N VAL A 34 7.57 -24.44 5.01
CA VAL A 34 7.40 -23.67 3.77
C VAL A 34 5.91 -23.45 3.44
N MET A 35 5.03 -24.40 3.77
CA MET A 35 3.60 -24.28 3.49
C MET A 35 2.93 -23.30 4.45
N ALA A 36 3.33 -23.32 5.72
CA ALA A 36 2.87 -22.33 6.70
C ALA A 36 3.36 -20.92 6.35
N LEU A 37 4.62 -20.76 5.92
CA LEU A 37 5.15 -19.49 5.43
C LEU A 37 4.39 -18.99 4.19
N LEU A 38 4.07 -19.89 3.24
CA LEU A 38 3.27 -19.52 2.07
C LEU A 38 1.85 -19.10 2.45
N ALA A 39 1.23 -19.75 3.43
CA ALA A 39 -0.07 -19.34 3.95
C ALA A 39 -0.03 -17.94 4.59
N LEU A 40 1.03 -17.66 5.38
CA LEU A 40 1.26 -16.33 5.96
C LEU A 40 1.41 -15.26 4.87
N LEU A 41 2.22 -15.52 3.84
CA LEU A 41 2.40 -14.59 2.72
C LEU A 41 1.10 -14.29 1.99
N ARG A 42 0.28 -15.31 1.71
CA ARG A 42 -1.04 -15.13 1.07
C ARG A 42 -1.99 -14.32 1.93
N GLN A 43 -1.98 -14.51 3.25
CA GLN A 43 -2.81 -13.74 4.16
C GLN A 43 -2.39 -12.26 4.19
N LEU A 44 -1.09 -11.98 4.22
CA LEU A 44 -0.56 -10.61 4.15
C LEU A 44 -0.93 -9.95 2.81
N GLU A 45 -0.84 -10.69 1.70
CA GLU A 45 -1.27 -10.19 0.40
C GLU A 45 -2.76 -9.86 0.36
N GLN A 46 -3.62 -10.71 0.93
CA GLN A 46 -5.05 -10.47 1.00
C GLN A 46 -5.38 -9.19 1.79
N LEU A 47 -4.78 -9.01 2.97
CA LEU A 47 -4.94 -7.80 3.78
C LEU A 47 -4.47 -6.56 3.01
N HIS A 48 -3.34 -6.68 2.31
CA HIS A 48 -2.83 -5.59 1.49
C HIS A 48 -3.82 -5.23 0.36
N ARG A 49 -4.36 -6.22 -0.36
CA ARG A 49 -5.35 -5.99 -1.43
C ARG A 49 -6.61 -5.31 -0.90
N GLU A 50 -7.12 -5.74 0.25
CA GLU A 50 -8.30 -5.13 0.88
C GLU A 50 -8.09 -3.65 1.22
N ILE A 51 -6.92 -3.31 1.77
CA ILE A 51 -6.57 -1.91 2.08
C ILE A 51 -6.43 -1.11 0.78
N ARG A 52 -5.74 -1.68 -0.22
CA ARG A 52 -5.47 -1.02 -1.51
C ARG A 52 -6.75 -0.74 -2.29
N ASP A 53 -7.57 -1.78 -2.49
CA ASP A 53 -8.75 -1.73 -3.36
C ASP A 53 -9.97 -1.10 -2.65
N GLY A 54 -9.92 -0.94 -1.33
CA GLY A 54 -10.92 -0.21 -0.54
C GLY A 54 -10.45 1.19 -0.18
N LEU A 55 -10.12 1.40 1.10
CA LEU A 55 -9.90 2.72 1.69
C LEU A 55 -8.81 3.54 0.99
N PHE A 56 -7.73 2.90 0.51
CA PHE A 56 -6.65 3.62 -0.17
C PHE A 56 -7.12 4.16 -1.53
N GLN A 57 -7.81 3.34 -2.33
CA GLN A 57 -8.37 3.77 -3.61
C GLN A 57 -9.42 4.87 -3.44
N GLU A 58 -10.29 4.75 -2.44
CA GLU A 58 -11.27 5.79 -2.08
C GLU A 58 -10.62 7.10 -1.61
N SER A 59 -9.42 7.01 -1.03
CA SER A 59 -8.66 8.15 -0.53
C SER A 59 -7.75 8.80 -1.59
N LEU A 60 -7.76 8.30 -2.84
CA LEU A 60 -6.92 8.86 -3.89
C LEU A 60 -7.31 10.31 -4.19
N PRO A 61 -6.32 11.21 -4.39
CA PRO A 61 -6.62 12.59 -4.73
C PRO A 61 -7.32 12.70 -6.09
N ASP A 62 -8.38 13.49 -6.14
CA ASP A 62 -9.08 13.89 -7.36
C ASP A 62 -8.31 14.97 -8.16
N ASN A 63 -7.37 15.66 -7.51
CA ASN A 63 -6.50 16.65 -8.14
C ASN A 63 -5.20 16.02 -8.65
N ARG A 64 -4.95 16.17 -9.96
CA ARG A 64 -3.73 15.74 -10.65
C ARG A 64 -2.43 16.12 -9.94
N GLN A 65 -2.30 17.34 -9.43
CA GLN A 65 -1.06 17.79 -8.76
C GLN A 65 -0.80 16.99 -7.47
N LYS A 66 -1.83 16.76 -6.67
CA LYS A 66 -1.72 15.96 -5.43
C LYS A 66 -1.46 14.49 -5.75
N LEU A 67 -2.07 13.98 -6.81
CA LEU A 67 -1.80 12.64 -7.32
C LEU A 67 -0.34 12.49 -7.74
N TYR A 68 0.23 13.47 -8.46
CA TYR A 68 1.65 13.48 -8.82
C TYR A 68 2.57 13.51 -7.60
N SER A 69 2.24 14.30 -6.58
CA SER A 69 3.01 14.30 -5.32
C SER A 69 2.98 12.93 -4.64
N LEU A 70 1.79 12.32 -4.53
CA LEU A 70 1.63 10.99 -3.96
C LEU A 70 2.43 9.93 -4.73
N LEU A 71 2.35 9.95 -6.06
CA LEU A 71 3.10 9.01 -6.92
C LEU A 71 4.61 9.17 -6.75
N LYS A 72 5.11 10.42 -6.70
CA LYS A 72 6.52 10.70 -6.50
C LYS A 72 7.02 10.24 -5.13
N ASP A 73 6.22 10.42 -4.08
CA ASP A 73 6.54 9.93 -2.74
C ASP A 73 6.66 8.40 -2.73
N ILE A 74 5.70 7.70 -3.35
CA ILE A 74 5.71 6.24 -3.51
C ILE A 74 6.94 5.75 -4.30
N GLU A 75 7.33 6.46 -5.36
CA GLU A 75 8.53 6.13 -6.15
C GLU A 75 9.83 6.34 -5.36
N SER A 76 9.90 7.38 -4.53
CA SER A 76 11.11 7.77 -3.79
C SER A 76 11.44 6.84 -2.62
N GLU A 77 10.43 6.29 -1.96
CA GLU A 77 10.61 5.36 -0.84
C GLU A 77 10.91 3.92 -1.30
N GLY A 78 10.93 3.67 -2.61
CA GLY A 78 11.42 2.41 -3.17
C GLY A 78 10.57 1.21 -2.80
N GLY A 79 9.27 1.27 -3.07
CA GLY A 79 8.41 0.09 -2.98
C GLY A 79 6.93 0.42 -2.92
N TRP A 80 6.23 0.29 -4.04
CA TRP A 80 4.79 0.04 -3.99
C TRP A 80 4.60 -1.38 -3.43
N PRO A 81 3.69 -1.63 -2.48
CA PRO A 81 3.51 -2.95 -1.85
C PRO A 81 3.33 -4.06 -2.89
N TYR A 82 4.42 -4.82 -3.12
CA TYR A 82 4.56 -5.97 -4.03
C TYR A 82 3.48 -6.08 -5.13
N ILE A 83 3.36 -5.05 -5.98
CA ILE A 83 2.65 -5.16 -7.25
C ILE A 83 3.71 -5.65 -8.24
N GLU A 84 3.55 -6.86 -8.77
CA GLU A 84 4.37 -7.35 -9.87
C GLU A 84 4.53 -6.24 -10.91
N ARG A 85 5.79 -5.84 -11.17
CA ARG A 85 6.18 -4.77 -12.07
C ARG A 85 5.74 -5.10 -13.51
N MET A 86 4.46 -4.91 -13.85
CA MET A 86 3.95 -5.01 -15.23
C MET A 86 2.64 -4.26 -15.51
N ARG A 87 2.07 -3.47 -14.58
CA ARG A 87 0.77 -2.81 -14.84
C ARG A 87 0.75 -1.28 -14.79
N LEU A 88 1.72 -0.62 -14.15
CA LEU A 88 1.73 0.85 -14.08
C LEU A 88 2.10 1.51 -15.41
N GLN A 89 3.10 1.00 -16.13
CA GLN A 89 3.39 1.47 -17.49
C GLN A 89 2.19 1.29 -18.43
N SER A 90 1.49 0.16 -18.33
CA SER A 90 0.29 -0.10 -19.14
C SER A 90 -0.87 0.84 -18.79
N PHE A 91 -0.98 1.27 -17.53
CA PHE A 91 -1.99 2.23 -17.08
C PHE A 91 -1.66 3.65 -17.55
N LEU A 92 -0.39 4.05 -17.47
CA LEU A 92 0.09 5.35 -17.96
C LEU A 92 0.00 5.47 -19.47
N VAL A 93 0.29 4.40 -20.22
CA VAL A 93 0.13 4.38 -21.70
C VAL A 93 -1.34 4.58 -22.08
N LYS A 94 -2.29 3.97 -21.37
CA LYS A 94 -3.73 4.17 -21.63
C LYS A 94 -4.19 5.59 -21.30
N LEU A 95 -3.74 6.15 -20.18
CA LEU A 95 -4.05 7.54 -19.82
C LEU A 95 -3.45 8.56 -20.78
N LEU A 96 -2.28 8.26 -21.35
CA LEU A 96 -1.65 9.11 -22.36
C LEU A 96 -2.31 8.95 -23.74
N GLN A 97 -2.79 7.75 -24.09
CA GLN A 97 -3.54 7.50 -25.32
C GLN A 97 -4.88 8.24 -25.34
N ASP A 98 -5.66 8.17 -24.27
CA ASP A 98 -6.93 8.93 -24.12
C ASP A 98 -6.70 10.45 -24.22
N ALA A 99 -5.54 10.96 -23.79
CA ALA A 99 -5.21 12.38 -23.86
C ALA A 99 -4.78 12.86 -25.27
N THR A 100 -4.55 11.94 -26.21
CA THR A 100 -4.18 12.22 -27.61
C THR A 100 -5.29 11.95 -28.61
N GLU A 101 -6.44 11.39 -28.19
CA GLU A 101 -7.59 11.10 -29.07
C GLU A 101 -8.70 12.17 -28.99
N GLU A 102 -8.46 13.30 -28.31
CA GLU A 102 -9.37 14.47 -28.24
C GLU A 102 -8.99 15.64 -29.19
N ASP A 103 -8.22 15.42 -30.25
CA ASP A 103 -8.01 16.38 -31.36
C ASP A 103 -8.58 15.88 -32.70
#